data_AF-A0AAV4UY89-F1
#
_entry.id   AF-A0AAV4UY89-F1
#
_cell.length_a   1.000
_cell.length_b   1.000
_cell.length_c   1.000
_cell.angle_alpha   90.00
_cell.angle_beta   90.00
_cell.angle_gamma   90.00
#
_symmetry.space_group_name_H-M   'P 1'
#
loop_
_entity.id
_entity.type
_entity.pdbx_description
1 polymer ?
#
loop_
_entity_poly.entity_id
_entity_poly.type
_entity_poly.pdbx_seq_one_letter_code
_entity_poly.pdbx_strand_id
1 'polypeptide(L)'
;MRLIFEVSTLERATPATVSRGGVLYLDSADVGWNPYVVSWIERRSVQSEKANLIIFFDKYVPPCLEAMTKRFKTVLPIADICYVQTLCCLLECFLTPENTPLTPQNELCELYFVFCCVWAFGSGLDVGTGIDGRLEFSNWFLSEFKSVKFPISGTQAPATNGADALTVFDYYIDTKRFYPWSRKMQKFQPSLDVSLQNTLVPTKETHRIQYMMDLLISGIPSCWWGRWLRKTSVIAPPDALDQESTYLHRQRALQLLHSSATVQRAMELHLEKAGQKLSVPGEEDHLLHR
;
A
#
# COMPACT_ATOMS: atom_id res chain seq x y z
N MET A 1 25.34 -31.14 12.23
CA MET A 1 24.72 -30.00 11.52
C MET A 1 23.25 -30.28 11.31
N ARG A 2 22.38 -29.28 11.41
CA ARG A 2 20.95 -29.37 11.07
C ARG A 2 20.70 -28.49 9.85
N LEU A 3 20.00 -29.01 8.84
CA LEU A 3 19.62 -28.27 7.64
C LEU A 3 18.10 -28.09 7.66
N ILE A 4 17.65 -26.85 7.53
CA ILE A 4 16.24 -26.48 7.55
C ILE A 4 15.93 -25.81 6.21
N PHE A 5 14.80 -26.18 5.61
CA PHE A 5 14.30 -25.57 4.38
C PHE A 5 12.94 -24.94 4.67
N GLU A 6 12.76 -23.69 4.25
CA GLU A 6 11.45 -23.04 4.21
C GLU A 6 10.92 -23.12 2.79
N VAL A 7 9.82 -23.86 2.60
CA VAL A 7 9.25 -24.14 1.28
C VAL A 7 7.74 -23.90 1.34
N SER A 8 7.20 -23.16 0.37
CA SER A 8 5.77 -22.85 0.32
C SER A 8 4.91 -24.01 -0.18
N THR A 9 5.45 -24.89 -1.05
CA THR A 9 4.73 -26.05 -1.58
C THR A 9 5.66 -27.21 -1.89
N LEU A 10 5.18 -28.43 -1.62
CA LEU A 10 5.85 -29.69 -1.96
C LEU A 10 5.15 -30.45 -3.10
N GLU A 11 4.21 -29.82 -3.81
CA GLU A 11 3.42 -30.45 -4.88
C GLU A 11 4.25 -31.13 -5.97
N ARG A 12 5.46 -30.63 -6.22
CA ARG A 12 6.37 -31.16 -7.24
C ARG A 12 7.44 -32.10 -6.68
N ALA A 13 7.42 -32.38 -5.38
CA ALA A 13 8.36 -33.29 -4.74
C ALA A 13 7.78 -34.71 -4.71
N THR A 14 8.60 -35.70 -5.06
CA THR A 14 8.19 -37.10 -4.90
C THR A 14 8.29 -37.51 -3.42
N PRO A 15 7.40 -38.39 -2.93
CA PRO A 15 7.44 -38.88 -1.54
C PRO A 15 8.80 -39.46 -1.15
N ALA A 16 9.49 -40.14 -2.09
CA ALA A 16 10.82 -40.69 -1.89
C ALA A 16 11.91 -39.64 -1.60
N THR A 17 11.71 -38.40 -2.05
CA THR A 17 12.65 -37.28 -1.84
C THR A 17 12.48 -36.69 -0.46
N VAL A 18 11.23 -36.51 -0.01
CA VAL A 18 10.91 -35.89 1.29
C VAL A 18 10.93 -36.87 2.45
N SER A 19 10.88 -38.18 2.19
CA SER A 19 10.85 -39.22 3.24
C SER A 19 12.12 -39.30 4.10
N ARG A 20 13.23 -38.71 3.64
CA ARG A 20 14.50 -38.69 4.37
C ARG A 20 14.62 -37.50 5.33
N GLY A 21 13.70 -36.53 5.24
CA GLY A 21 13.63 -35.37 6.12
C GLY A 21 12.38 -35.41 6.99
N GLY A 22 12.42 -34.71 8.12
CA GLY A 22 11.21 -34.40 8.88
C GLY A 22 10.46 -33.26 8.20
N VAL A 23 9.16 -33.44 7.93
CA VAL A 23 8.29 -32.38 7.41
C VAL A 23 7.46 -31.85 8.56
N LEU A 24 7.65 -30.57 8.87
CA LEU A 24 6.78 -29.83 9.79
C LEU A 24 5.82 -28.99 8.94
N TYR A 25 4.53 -29.33 8.99
CA TYR A 25 3.49 -28.54 8.34
C TYR A 25 3.03 -27.44 9.31
N LEU A 26 2.99 -26.19 8.81
CA LEU A 26 2.47 -25.06 9.55
C LEU A 26 1.14 -24.65 8.90
N ASP A 27 0.07 -24.64 9.69
CA ASP A 27 -1.20 -24.15 9.21
C ASP A 27 -1.20 -22.61 9.19
N SER A 28 -1.86 -22.02 8.20
CA SER A 28 -2.02 -20.56 8.11
C SER A 28 -2.88 -20.02 9.25
N ALA A 29 -3.78 -20.85 9.81
CA ALA A 29 -4.56 -20.51 11.00
C ALA A 29 -3.71 -20.40 12.27
N ASP A 30 -2.64 -21.20 12.39
CA ASP A 30 -1.78 -21.24 13.59
C ASP A 30 -0.84 -20.03 13.67
N VAL A 31 -0.26 -19.64 12.53
CA VAL A 31 0.70 -18.51 12.45
C VAL A 31 -0.02 -17.19 12.16
N GLY A 32 -1.12 -17.21 11.42
CA GLY A 32 -2.08 -16.13 11.26
C GLY A 32 -1.52 -14.73 10.97
N TRP A 33 -2.38 -13.72 11.09
CA TRP A 33 -1.97 -12.31 11.03
C TRP A 33 -1.75 -11.71 12.43
N ASN A 34 -2.34 -12.30 13.47
CA ASN A 34 -2.34 -11.75 14.82
C ASN A 34 -0.92 -11.69 15.44
N PRO A 35 -0.08 -12.75 15.39
CA PRO A 35 1.28 -12.68 15.93
C PRO A 35 2.14 -11.58 15.29
N TYR A 36 1.95 -11.33 13.98
CA TYR A 36 2.60 -10.22 13.29
C TYR A 36 2.17 -8.87 13.89
N VAL A 37 0.87 -8.64 14.04
CA VAL A 37 0.32 -7.41 14.64
C VAL A 37 0.81 -7.21 16.06
N VAL A 38 0.76 -8.25 16.90
CA VAL A 38 1.24 -8.18 18.30
C VAL A 38 2.70 -7.75 18.33
N SER A 39 3.56 -8.40 17.53
CA SER A 39 4.99 -8.04 17.46
C SER A 39 5.22 -6.60 16.95
N TRP A 40 4.36 -6.12 16.05
CA TRP A 40 4.44 -4.76 15.52
C TRP A 40 4.01 -3.71 16.55
N ILE A 41 2.92 -3.96 17.28
CA ILE A 41 2.45 -3.10 18.38
C ILE A 41 3.50 -3.05 19.49
N GLU A 42 4.15 -4.16 19.81
CA GLU A 42 5.19 -4.22 20.86
C GLU A 42 6.38 -3.30 20.58
N ARG A 43 6.75 -3.09 19.31
CA ARG A 43 7.83 -2.18 18.89
C ARG A 43 7.53 -0.70 19.17
N ARG A 44 6.26 -0.33 19.37
CA ARG A 44 5.87 1.05 19.68
C ARG A 44 6.36 1.45 21.07
N SER A 45 6.65 2.73 21.29
CA SER A 45 7.13 3.24 22.58
C SER A 45 6.00 3.73 23.50
N VAL A 46 4.89 4.21 22.93
CA VAL A 46 3.80 4.87 23.66
C VAL A 46 2.73 3.87 24.08
N GLN A 47 2.51 3.72 25.40
CA GLN A 47 1.61 2.70 25.93
C GLN A 47 0.11 2.98 25.63
N SER A 48 -0.32 4.23 25.62
CA SER A 48 -1.69 4.62 25.26
C SER A 48 -2.00 4.33 23.80
N GLU A 49 -1.02 4.54 22.91
CA GLU A 49 -1.10 4.18 21.50
C GLU A 49 -1.28 2.67 21.33
N LYS A 50 -0.48 1.85 22.04
CA LYS A 50 -0.61 0.38 22.00
C LYS A 50 -2.02 -0.07 22.38
N ALA A 51 -2.56 0.45 23.48
CA ALA A 51 -3.90 0.09 23.95
C ALA A 51 -4.98 0.43 22.91
N ASN A 52 -4.90 1.61 22.30
CA ASN A 52 -5.82 2.01 21.23
C ASN A 52 -5.69 1.14 19.98
N LEU A 53 -4.45 0.83 19.56
CA LEU A 53 -4.19 0.00 18.40
C LEU A 53 -4.77 -1.39 18.57
N ILE A 54 -4.58 -2.04 19.73
CA ILE A 54 -5.18 -3.35 20.01
C ILE A 54 -6.70 -3.31 19.79
N ILE A 55 -7.37 -2.31 20.35
CA ILE A 55 -8.82 -2.13 20.20
C ILE A 55 -9.20 -1.93 18.72
N PHE A 56 -8.43 -1.16 17.96
CA PHE A 56 -8.72 -0.91 16.55
C PHE A 56 -8.46 -2.14 15.67
N PHE A 57 -7.39 -2.90 15.91
CA PHE A 57 -7.13 -4.14 15.19
C PHE A 57 -8.27 -5.14 15.42
N ASP A 58 -8.69 -5.36 16.66
CA ASP A 58 -9.80 -6.27 16.98
C ASP A 58 -11.14 -5.80 16.39
N LYS A 59 -11.37 -4.49 16.35
CA LYS A 59 -12.61 -3.90 15.82
C LYS A 59 -12.71 -3.96 14.30
N TYR A 60 -11.63 -3.64 13.58
CA TYR A 60 -11.69 -3.37 12.14
C TYR A 60 -11.13 -4.52 11.28
N VAL A 61 -10.09 -5.24 11.73
CA VAL A 61 -9.38 -6.21 10.87
C VAL A 61 -10.16 -7.51 10.63
N PRO A 62 -10.75 -8.19 11.64
CA PRO A 62 -11.49 -9.42 11.40
C PRO A 62 -12.68 -9.26 10.43
N PRO A 63 -13.56 -8.24 10.56
CA PRO A 63 -14.66 -8.05 9.61
C PRO A 63 -14.16 -7.72 8.19
N CYS A 64 -13.07 -6.95 8.06
CA CYS A 64 -12.45 -6.66 6.78
C CYS A 64 -11.90 -7.91 6.10
N LEU A 65 -11.16 -8.75 6.82
CA LEU A 65 -10.64 -10.01 6.28
C LEU A 65 -11.77 -10.93 5.82
N GLU A 66 -12.80 -11.11 6.66
CA GLU A 66 -13.97 -11.92 6.32
C GLU A 66 -14.68 -11.43 5.05
N ALA A 67 -14.86 -10.11 4.92
CA ALA A 67 -15.48 -9.52 3.75
C ALA A 67 -14.61 -9.68 2.49
N MET A 68 -13.29 -9.54 2.62
CA MET A 68 -12.37 -9.78 1.49
C MET A 68 -12.40 -11.23 1.01
N THR A 69 -12.51 -12.21 1.92
CA THR A 69 -12.60 -13.62 1.54
C THR A 69 -13.96 -13.98 0.92
N LYS A 70 -15.06 -13.44 1.46
CA LYS A 70 -16.42 -13.91 1.12
C LYS A 70 -17.11 -13.09 0.04
N ARG A 71 -16.86 -11.78 0.00
CA ARG A 71 -17.68 -10.82 -0.74
C ARG A 71 -16.93 -10.17 -1.89
N PHE A 72 -15.69 -9.77 -1.64
CA PHE A 72 -14.93 -9.00 -2.61
C PHE A 72 -14.01 -9.85 -3.47
N LYS A 73 -13.81 -9.41 -4.72
CA LYS A 73 -12.85 -10.02 -5.64
C LYS A 73 -11.71 -9.04 -5.89
N THR A 74 -10.49 -9.53 -5.70
CA THR A 74 -9.28 -8.78 -5.99
C THR A 74 -8.71 -9.15 -7.35
N VAL A 75 -7.93 -8.24 -7.93
CA VAL A 75 -7.27 -8.44 -9.23
C VAL A 75 -6.30 -9.63 -9.18
N LEU A 76 -5.69 -9.87 -8.01
CA LEU A 76 -4.78 -10.96 -7.74
C LEU A 76 -5.13 -11.61 -6.40
N PRO A 77 -4.87 -12.92 -6.21
CA PRO A 77 -5.00 -13.54 -4.91
C PRO A 77 -3.99 -12.90 -3.95
N ILE A 78 -4.49 -12.28 -2.88
CA ILE A 78 -3.69 -11.63 -1.84
C ILE A 78 -3.90 -12.43 -0.55
N ALA A 79 -2.81 -12.79 0.13
CA ALA A 79 -2.90 -13.47 1.41
C ALA A 79 -3.34 -12.49 2.52
N ASP A 80 -4.09 -12.98 3.51
CA ASP A 80 -4.61 -12.19 4.64
C ASP A 80 -3.52 -11.34 5.33
N ILE A 81 -2.35 -11.93 5.54
CA ILE A 81 -1.21 -11.27 6.16
C ILE A 81 -0.70 -10.08 5.34
N CYS A 82 -0.83 -10.09 4.01
CA CYS A 82 -0.37 -8.99 3.16
C CYS A 82 -1.24 -7.73 3.32
N TYR A 83 -2.56 -7.90 3.54
CA TYR A 83 -3.43 -6.76 3.85
C TYR A 83 -3.03 -6.13 5.19
N VAL A 84 -2.79 -6.95 6.20
CA VAL A 84 -2.40 -6.51 7.53
C VAL A 84 -1.01 -5.87 7.53
N GLN A 85 -0.06 -6.42 6.77
CA GLN A 85 1.25 -5.82 6.55
C GLN A 85 1.12 -4.44 5.89
N THR A 86 0.28 -4.31 4.86
CA THR A 86 0.05 -3.03 4.18
C THR A 86 -0.59 -2.00 5.12
N LEU A 87 -1.54 -2.43 5.96
CA LEU A 87 -2.12 -1.59 7.02
C LEU A 87 -1.05 -1.10 8.00
N CYS A 88 -0.20 -1.99 8.51
CA CYS A 88 0.91 -1.63 9.41
C CYS A 88 1.91 -0.67 8.75
N CYS A 89 2.25 -0.90 7.47
CA CYS A 89 3.15 -0.04 6.71
C CYS A 89 2.58 1.36 6.54
N LEU A 90 1.30 1.50 6.14
CA LEU A 90 0.65 2.79 6.03
C LEU A 90 0.55 3.50 7.38
N LEU A 91 0.24 2.75 8.45
CA LEU A 91 0.20 3.29 9.82
C LEU A 91 1.56 3.82 10.27
N GLU A 92 2.68 3.22 9.89
CA GLU A 92 4.02 3.76 10.17
C GLU A 92 4.23 5.15 9.58
N CYS A 93 3.71 5.41 8.38
CA CYS A 93 3.79 6.73 7.74
C CYS A 93 3.00 7.81 8.50
N PHE A 94 1.88 7.45 9.14
CA PHE A 94 1.02 8.41 9.85
C PHE A 94 1.31 8.52 11.35
N LEU A 95 1.72 7.43 12.00
CA LEU A 95 2.04 7.37 13.43
C LEU A 95 3.49 7.78 13.69
N THR A 96 3.84 8.99 13.23
CA THR A 96 5.13 9.63 13.50
C THR A 96 5.01 10.56 14.70
N PRO A 97 6.10 10.80 15.47
CA PRO A 97 6.06 11.66 16.66
C PRO A 97 5.63 13.10 16.37
N GLU A 98 5.74 13.56 15.11
CA GLU A 98 5.25 14.86 14.66
C GLU A 98 3.72 14.91 14.50
N ASN A 99 3.13 13.82 14.01
CA ASN A 99 1.70 13.73 13.73
C ASN A 99 0.89 13.32 14.96
N THR A 100 1.46 12.46 15.82
CA THR A 100 0.83 12.00 17.06
C THR A 100 1.53 12.60 18.29
N PRO A 101 0.98 13.65 18.91
CA PRO A 101 1.50 14.15 20.19
C PRO A 101 1.35 13.10 21.28
N LEU A 102 2.17 13.21 22.34
CA LEU A 102 2.27 12.28 23.50
C LEU A 102 0.95 11.97 24.21
N THR A 103 -0.09 12.77 23.99
CA THR A 103 -1.47 12.47 24.39
C THR A 103 -2.30 12.29 23.12
N PRO A 104 -2.25 11.11 22.48
CA PRO A 104 -3.05 10.84 21.30
C PRO A 104 -4.53 10.96 21.68
N GLN A 105 -5.21 11.94 21.09
CA GLN A 105 -6.65 12.02 21.16
C GLN A 105 -7.18 10.81 20.39
N ASN A 106 -7.88 9.88 21.06
CA ASN A 106 -8.28 8.58 20.49
C ASN A 106 -8.93 8.71 19.10
N GLU A 107 -9.67 9.80 18.88
CA GLU A 107 -10.33 10.14 17.61
C GLU A 107 -9.35 10.33 16.44
N LEU A 108 -8.16 10.90 16.68
CA LEU A 108 -7.14 11.11 15.65
C LEU A 108 -6.44 9.80 15.28
N CYS A 109 -6.15 8.95 16.26
CA CYS A 109 -5.59 7.62 15.99
C CYS A 109 -6.59 6.75 15.24
N GLU A 110 -7.88 6.81 15.61
CA GLU A 110 -8.93 6.12 14.88
C GLU A 110 -9.07 6.65 13.44
N LEU A 111 -8.95 7.97 13.23
CA LEU A 111 -8.94 8.59 11.90
C LEU A 111 -7.85 8.01 10.99
N TYR A 112 -6.60 8.00 11.47
CA TYR A 112 -5.47 7.44 10.72
C TYR A 112 -5.64 5.96 10.46
N PHE A 113 -6.08 5.21 11.48
CA PHE A 113 -6.30 3.77 11.36
C PHE A 113 -7.35 3.45 10.30
N VAL A 114 -8.48 4.13 10.32
CA VAL A 114 -9.56 3.90 9.36
C VAL A 114 -9.12 4.24 7.94
N PHE A 115 -8.40 5.35 7.75
CA PHE A 115 -7.85 5.69 6.44
C PHE A 115 -6.91 4.61 5.92
N CYS A 116 -5.95 4.18 6.74
CA CYS A 116 -5.03 3.11 6.36
C CYS A 116 -5.75 1.79 6.10
N CYS A 117 -6.80 1.48 6.86
CA CYS A 117 -7.63 0.28 6.69
C CYS A 117 -8.34 0.29 5.33
N VAL A 118 -9.01 1.39 4.98
CA VAL A 118 -9.68 1.56 3.68
C VAL A 118 -8.71 1.34 2.53
N TRP A 119 -7.51 1.91 2.60
CA TRP A 119 -6.50 1.76 1.55
C TRP A 119 -5.82 0.39 1.53
N ALA A 120 -5.59 -0.23 2.70
CA ALA A 120 -5.00 -1.57 2.78
C ALA A 120 -5.90 -2.63 2.16
N PHE A 121 -7.19 -2.67 2.52
CA PHE A 121 -8.13 -3.68 2.02
C PHE A 121 -8.75 -3.30 0.67
N GLY A 122 -8.95 -2.01 0.41
CA GLY A 122 -9.66 -1.51 -0.77
C GLY A 122 -8.81 -1.29 -2.02
N SER A 123 -7.48 -1.19 -1.90
CA SER A 123 -6.59 -0.87 -3.03
C SER A 123 -6.51 -2.00 -4.06
N GLY A 124 -6.58 -3.26 -3.63
CA GLY A 124 -6.46 -4.45 -4.47
C GLY A 124 -7.75 -4.91 -5.17
N LEU A 125 -8.86 -4.21 -4.93
CA LEU A 125 -10.16 -4.53 -5.51
C LEU A 125 -10.17 -4.34 -7.02
N ASP A 126 -10.88 -5.23 -7.72
CA ASP A 126 -11.04 -5.12 -9.16
C ASP A 126 -11.88 -3.89 -9.54
N VAL A 127 -11.41 -3.14 -10.53
CA VAL A 127 -12.05 -1.96 -11.12
C VAL A 127 -12.58 -2.31 -12.53
N GLY A 128 -12.81 -3.60 -12.79
CA GLY A 128 -13.23 -4.15 -14.08
C GLY A 128 -14.63 -3.73 -14.53
N THR A 129 -14.93 -3.99 -15.81
CA THR A 129 -16.06 -3.48 -16.63
C THR A 129 -17.47 -3.96 -16.24
N GLY A 130 -17.72 -4.31 -14.98
CA GLY A 130 -19.01 -4.85 -14.53
C GLY A 130 -19.54 -4.16 -13.28
N ILE A 131 -18.92 -4.41 -12.13
CA ILE A 131 -19.32 -3.88 -10.83
C ILE A 131 -18.10 -3.13 -10.28
N ASP A 132 -18.29 -1.85 -9.92
CA ASP A 132 -17.25 -1.07 -9.25
C ASP A 132 -17.02 -1.65 -7.85
N GLY A 133 -16.04 -2.56 -7.72
CA GLY A 133 -15.70 -3.21 -6.46
C GLY A 133 -15.37 -2.20 -5.35
N ARG A 134 -14.78 -1.05 -5.72
CA ARG A 134 -14.52 0.07 -4.81
C ARG A 134 -15.80 0.76 -4.32
N LEU A 135 -16.83 0.91 -5.16
CA LEU A 135 -18.10 1.50 -4.75
C LEU A 135 -18.85 0.55 -3.81
N GLU A 136 -18.87 -0.75 -4.12
CA GLU A 136 -19.47 -1.76 -3.25
C GLU A 136 -18.75 -1.81 -1.89
N PHE A 137 -17.41 -1.81 -1.90
CA PHE A 137 -16.60 -1.76 -0.68
C PHE A 137 -16.90 -0.50 0.13
N SER A 138 -17.00 0.67 -0.52
CA SER A 138 -17.34 1.92 0.14
C SER A 138 -18.69 1.83 0.86
N ASN A 139 -19.72 1.31 0.18
CA ASN A 139 -21.05 1.16 0.76
C ASN A 139 -21.06 0.15 1.92
N TRP A 140 -20.37 -0.98 1.75
CA TRP A 140 -20.24 -1.98 2.81
C TRP A 140 -19.49 -1.43 4.03
N PHE A 141 -18.34 -0.78 3.83
CA PHE A 141 -17.51 -0.23 4.90
C PHE A 141 -18.27 0.79 5.76
N LEU A 142 -19.06 1.67 5.12
CA LEU A 142 -19.90 2.64 5.83
C LEU A 142 -21.08 1.98 6.57
N SER A 143 -21.60 0.88 6.03
CA SER A 143 -22.70 0.13 6.67
C SER A 143 -22.23 -0.64 7.90
N GLU A 144 -21.01 -1.19 7.85
CA GLU A 144 -20.37 -1.95 8.92
C GLU A 144 -19.88 -1.02 10.03
N PHE A 145 -19.13 0.02 9.66
CA PHE A 145 -18.47 0.92 10.60
C PHE A 145 -19.20 2.26 10.75
N LYS A 146 -20.43 2.21 11.26
CA LYS A 146 -21.29 3.41 11.48
C LYS A 146 -20.68 4.46 12.41
N SER A 147 -19.68 4.10 13.22
CA SER A 147 -18.97 5.05 14.09
C SER A 147 -18.10 6.02 13.30
N VAL A 148 -17.67 5.65 12.10
CA VAL A 148 -16.76 6.47 11.29
C VAL A 148 -17.55 7.53 10.51
N LYS A 149 -17.19 8.80 10.72
CA LYS A 149 -17.81 9.92 10.03
C LYS A 149 -16.96 10.37 8.85
N PHE A 150 -17.30 9.91 7.66
CA PHE A 150 -16.79 10.51 6.43
C PHE A 150 -17.70 11.68 5.99
N PRO A 151 -17.16 12.78 5.45
CA PRO A 151 -17.96 13.91 4.96
C PRO A 151 -18.57 13.60 3.58
N ILE A 152 -19.35 12.51 3.49
CA ILE A 152 -19.99 11.98 2.27
C ILE A 152 -21.33 12.67 2.00
N SER A 153 -21.99 13.18 3.05
CA SER A 153 -23.29 13.83 2.94
C SER A 153 -23.18 15.35 2.74
N GLY A 154 -22.97 15.76 1.49
CA GLY A 154 -23.65 16.92 0.87
C GLY A 154 -23.69 18.30 1.56
N THR A 155 -22.71 18.73 2.35
CA THR A 155 -22.78 20.09 2.94
C THR A 155 -21.53 20.98 2.84
N GLN A 156 -20.38 20.52 2.31
CA GLN A 156 -19.21 21.40 2.13
C GLN A 156 -18.38 21.16 0.85
N ALA A 157 -18.95 20.52 -0.17
CA ALA A 157 -18.35 20.49 -1.50
C ALA A 157 -19.33 21.18 -2.47
N PRO A 158 -18.91 22.23 -3.23
CA PRO A 158 -19.77 22.79 -4.24
C PRO A 158 -20.12 21.71 -5.26
N ALA A 159 -21.41 21.43 -5.37
CA ALA A 159 -21.97 20.55 -6.39
C ALA A 159 -21.72 21.17 -7.77
N THR A 160 -20.60 20.82 -8.39
CA THR A 160 -20.35 21.11 -9.80
C THR A 160 -20.40 19.81 -10.58
N ASN A 161 -21.54 19.63 -11.24
CA ASN A 161 -21.75 18.94 -12.51
C ASN A 161 -21.25 17.49 -12.63
N GLY A 162 -22.16 16.55 -12.41
CA GLY A 162 -22.02 15.14 -12.81
C GLY A 162 -21.92 14.21 -11.61
N ALA A 163 -22.95 13.38 -11.43
CA ALA A 163 -23.21 12.57 -10.26
C ALA A 163 -22.28 11.34 -10.13
N ASP A 164 -21.05 11.54 -9.68
CA ASP A 164 -20.25 10.47 -9.09
C ASP A 164 -20.54 10.46 -7.58
N ALA A 165 -21.10 9.37 -7.05
CA ALA A 165 -21.27 9.21 -5.61
C ALA A 165 -19.90 9.28 -4.93
N LEU A 166 -19.75 10.16 -3.93
CA LEU A 166 -18.51 10.25 -3.15
C LEU A 166 -18.28 8.93 -2.41
N THR A 167 -17.13 8.32 -2.67
CA THR A 167 -16.67 7.08 -2.04
C THR A 167 -15.71 7.38 -0.90
N VAL A 168 -15.49 6.41 -0.01
CA VAL A 168 -14.46 6.51 1.05
C VAL A 168 -13.05 6.77 0.50
N PHE A 169 -12.79 6.44 -0.77
CA PHE A 169 -11.51 6.68 -1.45
C PHE A 169 -11.34 8.12 -1.95
N ASP A 170 -12.40 8.93 -1.94
CA ASP A 170 -12.40 10.31 -2.43
C ASP A 170 -11.82 11.31 -1.42
N TYR A 171 -11.33 10.82 -0.27
CA TYR A 171 -10.77 11.65 0.80
C TYR A 171 -9.28 11.36 1.03
N TYR A 172 -8.55 12.40 1.43
CA TYR A 172 -7.19 12.32 1.95
C TYR A 172 -7.12 12.96 3.34
N ILE A 173 -6.07 12.65 4.09
CA ILE A 173 -5.83 13.28 5.39
C ILE A 173 -4.83 14.42 5.22
N ASP A 174 -5.24 15.60 5.66
CA ASP A 174 -4.38 16.77 5.79
C ASP A 174 -4.81 17.56 7.03
N THR A 175 -3.88 18.18 7.75
CA THR A 175 -4.13 18.89 9.02
C THR A 175 -5.04 18.13 9.99
N LYS A 176 -4.90 16.80 10.07
CA LYS A 176 -5.66 15.91 10.99
C LYS A 176 -7.17 15.83 10.71
N ARG A 177 -7.61 16.10 9.48
CA ARG A 177 -9.02 15.96 9.03
C ARG A 177 -9.11 15.36 7.63
N PHE A 178 -10.27 14.80 7.30
CA PHE A 178 -10.56 14.35 5.93
C PHE A 178 -10.90 15.53 5.02
N TYR A 179 -10.18 15.63 3.91
CA TYR A 179 -10.45 16.58 2.83
C TYR A 179 -10.69 15.85 1.51
N PRO A 180 -11.59 16.35 0.64
CA PRO A 180 -11.82 15.76 -0.67
C PRO A 180 -10.64 16.03 -1.60
N TRP A 181 -10.24 15.05 -2.43
CA TRP A 181 -9.15 15.21 -3.40
C TRP A 181 -9.31 16.41 -4.34
N SER A 182 -10.55 16.83 -4.59
CA SER A 182 -10.87 18.03 -5.38
C SER A 182 -10.13 19.28 -4.91
N ARG A 183 -9.77 19.38 -3.62
CA ARG A 183 -9.00 20.51 -3.09
C ARG A 183 -7.56 20.56 -3.60
N LYS A 184 -6.94 19.40 -3.84
CA LYS A 184 -5.54 19.28 -4.29
C LYS A 184 -5.42 19.27 -5.82
N MET A 185 -6.53 19.18 -6.55
CA MET A 185 -6.54 19.16 -8.00
C MET A 185 -6.28 20.55 -8.58
N GLN A 186 -5.06 20.78 -9.08
CA GLN A 186 -4.78 21.93 -9.92
C GLN A 186 -5.42 21.74 -11.30
N LYS A 187 -5.98 22.81 -11.87
CA LYS A 187 -6.47 22.78 -13.26
C LYS A 187 -5.29 22.52 -14.19
N PHE A 188 -5.33 21.41 -14.90
CA PHE A 188 -4.31 21.04 -15.88
C PHE A 188 -4.22 22.10 -16.98
N GLN A 189 -3.04 22.70 -17.16
CA GLN A 189 -2.73 23.60 -18.28
C GLN A 189 -1.69 22.90 -19.17
N PRO A 190 -2.02 22.57 -20.43
CA PRO A 190 -1.06 21.95 -21.32
C PRO A 190 0.04 22.96 -21.65
N SER A 191 1.28 22.64 -21.30
CA SER A 191 2.47 23.36 -21.77
C SER A 191 2.68 23.07 -23.26
N LEU A 192 2.82 24.10 -24.08
CA LEU A 192 3.04 23.98 -25.53
C LEU A 192 4.41 23.36 -25.88
N ASP A 193 5.33 23.32 -24.91
CA ASP A 193 6.71 22.84 -25.09
C ASP A 193 6.87 21.32 -24.96
N VAL A 194 5.83 20.62 -24.48
CA VAL A 194 5.88 19.16 -24.26
C VAL A 194 5.03 18.47 -25.32
N SER A 195 5.59 17.45 -25.98
CA SER A 195 4.85 16.62 -26.92
C SER A 195 3.59 16.05 -26.27
N LEU A 196 2.46 16.13 -26.96
CA LEU A 196 1.18 15.54 -26.52
C LEU A 196 1.32 14.05 -26.21
N GLN A 197 2.26 13.35 -26.86
CA GLN A 197 2.53 11.94 -26.60
C GLN A 197 3.15 11.70 -25.21
N ASN A 198 3.80 12.69 -24.60
CA ASN A 198 4.44 12.61 -23.27
C ASN A 198 3.64 13.37 -22.20
N THR A 199 2.58 14.07 -22.59
CA THR A 199 1.73 14.82 -21.68
C THR A 199 0.74 13.87 -20.99
N LEU A 200 0.86 13.72 -19.67
CA LEU A 200 -0.16 13.07 -18.85
C LEU A 200 -1.11 14.10 -18.26
N VAL A 201 -2.41 13.88 -18.43
CA VAL A 201 -3.42 14.65 -17.71
C VAL A 201 -3.60 14.00 -16.34
N PRO A 202 -3.28 14.69 -15.24
CA PRO A 202 -3.39 14.11 -13.91
C PRO A 202 -4.88 13.97 -13.53
N THR A 203 -5.32 12.74 -13.33
CA THR A 203 -6.72 12.41 -12.96
C THR A 203 -6.87 12.28 -11.44
N LYS A 204 -8.10 12.08 -10.95
CA LYS A 204 -8.37 11.76 -9.53
C LYS A 204 -7.63 10.52 -9.06
N GLU A 205 -7.51 9.54 -9.93
CA GLU A 205 -6.80 8.29 -9.70
C GLU A 205 -5.28 8.54 -9.62
N THR A 206 -4.74 9.36 -10.53
CA THR A 206 -3.31 9.71 -10.56
C THR A 206 -2.83 10.37 -9.27
N HIS A 207 -3.57 11.36 -8.75
CA HIS A 207 -3.21 12.06 -7.52
C HIS A 207 -3.26 11.14 -6.28
N ARG A 208 -4.21 10.20 -6.24
CA ARG A 208 -4.30 9.21 -5.15
C ARG A 208 -3.08 8.32 -5.10
N ILE A 209 -2.68 7.81 -6.26
CA ILE A 209 -1.50 6.94 -6.38
C ILE A 209 -0.25 7.71 -6.02
N GLN A 210 -0.08 8.93 -6.54
CA GLN A 210 1.06 9.79 -6.21
C GLN A 210 1.16 10.01 -4.70
N TYR A 211 0.07 10.39 -4.05
CA TYR A 211 0.06 10.55 -2.60
C TYR A 211 0.43 9.26 -1.85
N MET A 212 -0.09 8.11 -2.27
CA MET A 212 0.25 6.83 -1.66
C MET A 212 1.71 6.42 -1.94
N MET A 213 2.25 6.78 -3.10
CA MET A 213 3.67 6.60 -3.42
C MET A 213 4.55 7.47 -2.53
N ASP A 214 4.23 8.75 -2.41
CA ASP A 214 4.96 9.70 -1.57
C ASP A 214 5.03 9.21 -0.11
N LEU A 215 3.94 8.62 0.41
CA LEU A 215 3.91 8.03 1.74
C LEU A 215 4.82 6.80 1.89
N LEU A 216 4.87 5.93 0.87
CA LEU A 216 5.56 4.64 0.93
C LEU A 216 7.06 4.74 0.56
N ILE A 217 7.44 5.78 -0.19
CA ILE A 217 8.84 6.05 -0.57
C ILE A 217 9.74 6.24 0.64
N SER A 218 9.19 6.67 1.79
CA SER A 218 9.92 6.89 3.05
C SER A 218 10.46 5.61 3.75
N GLY A 219 10.59 4.48 3.05
CA GLY A 219 11.39 3.34 3.52
C GLY A 219 10.78 1.95 3.39
N ILE A 220 9.62 1.79 2.75
CA ILE A 220 8.92 0.48 2.67
C ILE A 220 8.79 0.00 1.22
N PRO A 221 9.31 -1.19 0.88
CA PRO A 221 9.10 -1.79 -0.43
C PRO A 221 7.61 -2.05 -0.68
N SER A 222 7.03 -1.37 -1.66
CA SER A 222 5.61 -1.52 -2.04
C SER A 222 5.48 -2.08 -3.46
N CYS A 223 4.41 -2.83 -3.70
CA CYS A 223 4.14 -3.42 -5.01
C CYS A 223 2.83 -2.90 -5.59
N TRP A 224 2.88 -2.42 -6.84
CA TRP A 224 1.78 -1.74 -7.49
C TRP A 224 1.26 -2.55 -8.67
N TRP A 225 -0.05 -2.79 -8.67
CA TRP A 225 -0.72 -3.60 -9.69
C TRP A 225 -1.86 -2.80 -10.34
N GLY A 226 -2.37 -3.28 -11.47
CA GLY A 226 -3.51 -2.66 -12.16
C GLY A 226 -3.27 -2.51 -13.67
N ARG A 227 -4.35 -2.32 -14.42
CA ARG A 227 -4.31 -2.14 -15.88
C ARG A 227 -4.21 -0.65 -16.21
N TRP A 228 -3.06 -0.06 -15.93
CA TRP A 228 -2.81 1.35 -16.25
C TRP A 228 -2.32 1.47 -17.68
N LEU A 229 -3.10 2.16 -18.52
CA LEU A 229 -2.57 2.72 -19.76
C LEU A 229 -1.53 3.76 -19.32
N ARG A 230 -0.23 3.42 -19.44
CA ARG A 230 0.95 4.23 -19.04
C ARG A 230 1.36 4.22 -17.54
N LYS A 231 1.45 3.03 -16.91
CA LYS A 231 2.06 2.85 -15.56
C LYS A 231 3.37 3.64 -15.39
N THR A 232 4.24 3.52 -16.39
CA THR A 232 5.59 4.06 -16.39
C THR A 232 5.64 5.56 -16.15
N SER A 233 4.74 6.33 -16.76
CA SER A 233 4.77 7.79 -16.66
C SER A 233 4.05 8.33 -15.42
N VAL A 234 3.25 7.51 -14.73
CA VAL A 234 2.68 7.86 -13.41
C VAL A 234 3.70 7.61 -12.31
N ILE A 235 4.49 6.53 -12.43
CA ILE A 235 5.54 6.14 -11.46
C ILE A 235 6.79 7.01 -11.62
N ALA A 236 7.11 7.42 -12.84
CA ALA A 236 8.14 8.42 -13.11
C ALA A 236 7.46 9.79 -13.25
N PRO A 237 7.25 10.57 -12.16
CA PRO A 237 6.95 11.98 -12.36
C PRO A 237 8.11 12.60 -13.16
N PRO A 238 7.83 13.28 -14.28
CA PRO A 238 8.84 13.99 -15.03
C PRO A 238 9.34 15.13 -14.14
N ASP A 239 10.62 15.10 -13.77
CA ASP A 239 11.42 16.24 -13.32
C ASP A 239 10.88 17.11 -12.16
N ALA A 240 9.84 16.66 -11.44
CA ALA A 240 9.16 17.42 -10.39
C ALA A 240 9.39 16.87 -8.96
N LEU A 241 10.21 15.82 -8.83
CA LEU A 241 10.95 15.60 -7.59
C LEU A 241 12.12 16.58 -7.66
N ASP A 242 12.09 17.58 -6.78
CA ASP A 242 13.02 18.71 -6.73
C ASP A 242 14.46 18.34 -7.11
N GLN A 243 15.17 19.33 -7.67
CA GLN A 243 16.64 19.28 -7.90
C GLN A 243 17.47 19.01 -6.62
N GLU A 244 16.82 18.78 -5.48
CA GLU A 244 17.36 18.40 -4.18
C GLU A 244 17.00 16.96 -3.73
N SER A 245 16.27 16.18 -4.55
CA SER A 245 15.82 14.85 -4.15
C SER A 245 16.93 13.80 -4.17
N THR A 246 17.21 13.24 -3.00
CA THR A 246 18.20 12.18 -2.68
C THR A 246 17.90 10.82 -3.33
N TYR A 247 16.91 10.74 -4.24
CA TYR A 247 16.36 9.48 -4.75
C TYR A 247 16.66 9.28 -6.24
N LEU A 248 17.44 8.25 -6.55
CA LEU A 248 17.71 7.84 -7.92
C LEU A 248 16.65 6.83 -8.40
N HIS A 249 15.77 7.29 -9.29
CA HIS A 249 14.76 6.43 -9.92
C HIS A 249 15.39 5.54 -11.01
N ARG A 250 15.15 4.22 -10.93
CA ARG A 250 15.60 3.25 -11.93
C ARG A 250 14.48 2.28 -12.29
N GLN A 251 14.20 2.20 -13.60
CA GLN A 251 13.16 1.34 -14.15
C GLN A 251 13.75 0.18 -14.93
N ARG A 252 13.21 -1.03 -14.73
CA ARG A 252 13.56 -2.18 -15.55
C ARG A 252 12.37 -3.07 -15.88
N ALA A 253 12.03 -3.13 -17.16
CA ALA A 253 10.99 -4.01 -17.67
C ALA A 253 11.44 -5.49 -17.63
N LEU A 254 10.75 -6.30 -16.83
CA LEU A 254 10.95 -7.75 -16.79
C LEU A 254 10.19 -8.44 -17.93
N GLN A 255 10.94 -8.97 -18.89
CA GLN A 255 10.48 -9.88 -19.94
C GLN A 255 10.56 -11.35 -19.53
N LEU A 256 9.80 -12.19 -20.24
CA LEU A 256 9.63 -13.64 -19.98
C LEU A 256 10.94 -14.45 -20.07
N LEU A 257 11.94 -13.95 -20.82
CA LEU A 257 13.21 -14.62 -21.04
C LEU A 257 14.30 -14.25 -20.02
N HIS A 258 14.01 -13.37 -19.06
CA HIS A 258 15.01 -12.99 -18.08
C HIS A 258 15.27 -14.12 -17.07
N SER A 259 16.56 -14.46 -16.94
CA SER A 259 17.04 -15.37 -15.90
C SER A 259 17.32 -14.63 -14.59
N SER A 260 17.41 -15.36 -13.48
CA SER A 260 17.83 -14.82 -12.18
C SER A 260 19.19 -14.11 -12.26
N ALA A 261 20.14 -14.67 -13.03
CA ALA A 261 21.45 -14.06 -13.25
C ALA A 261 21.34 -12.70 -13.99
N THR A 262 20.44 -12.60 -14.96
CA THR A 262 20.20 -11.35 -15.70
C THR A 262 19.58 -10.29 -14.81
N VAL A 263 18.68 -10.68 -13.90
CA VAL A 263 18.07 -9.79 -12.90
C VAL A 263 19.12 -9.30 -11.92
N GLN A 264 19.87 -10.22 -11.32
CA GLN A 264 20.93 -9.93 -10.36
C GLN A 264 21.98 -8.98 -10.93
N ARG A 265 22.50 -9.23 -12.14
CA ARG A 265 23.51 -8.37 -12.75
C ARG A 265 23.08 -6.92 -12.90
N ALA A 266 21.82 -6.63 -13.20
CA ALA A 266 21.40 -5.23 -13.28
C ALA A 266 21.00 -4.61 -11.95
N MET A 267 20.70 -5.42 -10.92
CA MET A 267 20.63 -4.92 -9.55
C MET A 267 22.03 -4.50 -9.08
N GLU A 268 23.03 -5.36 -9.30
CA GLU A 268 24.43 -5.11 -8.94
C GLU A 268 25.07 -3.95 -9.71
N LEU A 269 24.59 -3.65 -10.92
CA LEU A 269 25.11 -2.56 -11.76
C LEU A 269 25.01 -1.18 -11.07
N HIS A 270 24.07 -1.04 -10.14
CA HIS A 270 23.78 0.21 -9.44
C HIS A 270 24.17 0.14 -7.95
N LEU A 271 24.79 -0.95 -7.49
CA LEU A 271 25.14 -1.14 -6.09
C LEU A 271 26.66 -1.25 -5.96
N GLU A 272 27.21 -0.58 -4.96
CA GLU A 272 28.59 -0.74 -4.56
C GLU A 272 28.74 -1.94 -3.63
N LYS A 273 29.85 -2.64 -3.77
CA LYS A 273 30.15 -3.81 -2.96
C LYS A 273 31.05 -3.43 -1.79
N ALA A 274 30.45 -3.11 -0.65
CA ALA A 274 31.15 -2.96 0.62
C ALA A 274 31.31 -4.34 1.30
N GLY A 275 32.29 -5.13 0.82
CA GLY A 275 32.57 -6.47 1.35
C GLY A 275 31.54 -7.51 0.92
N GLN A 276 30.79 -8.09 1.87
CA GLN A 276 29.68 -9.02 1.60
C GLN A 276 28.32 -8.34 1.44
N LYS A 277 28.21 -7.05 1.75
CA LYS A 277 26.97 -6.27 1.62
C LYS A 277 26.99 -5.47 0.32
N LEU A 278 25.85 -5.44 -0.35
CA LEU A 278 25.57 -4.52 -1.44
C LEU A 278 24.95 -3.26 -0.83
N SER A 279 25.55 -2.11 -1.10
CA SER A 279 25.10 -0.81 -0.61
C SER A 279 24.91 0.14 -1.79
N VAL A 280 24.10 1.17 -1.59
CA VAL A 280 23.98 2.25 -2.55
C VAL A 280 25.30 3.07 -2.55
N PRO A 281 25.85 3.45 -3.71
CA PRO A 281 26.92 4.44 -3.78
C PRO A 281 26.48 5.79 -3.20
N GLY A 282 27.18 6.29 -2.17
CA GLY A 282 26.93 7.61 -1.58
C GLY A 282 25.84 7.64 -0.48
N GLU A 283 25.33 8.84 -0.16
CA GLU A 283 24.22 9.06 0.79
C GLU A 283 22.82 8.98 0.13
N GLU A 284 22.74 8.51 -1.12
CA GLU A 284 21.49 8.49 -1.90
C GLU A 284 20.68 7.20 -1.68
N ASP A 285 19.35 7.29 -1.80
CA ASP A 285 18.44 6.15 -1.75
C ASP A 285 18.01 5.73 -3.16
N HIS A 286 18.08 4.42 -3.46
CA HIS A 286 17.68 3.90 -4.77
C HIS A 286 16.24 3.38 -4.77
N LEU A 287 15.40 3.93 -5.65
CA LEU A 287 14.06 3.43 -5.92
C LEU A 287 14.07 2.54 -7.17
N LEU A 288 13.80 1.25 -6.97
CA LEU A 288 13.74 0.24 -8.03
C LEU A 288 12.29 -0.10 -8.37
N HIS A 289 11.88 0.16 -9.62
CA HIS A 289 10.56 -0.18 -10.13
C HIS A 289 10.64 -1.27 -11.21
N ARG A 290 9.68 -2.20 -11.17
CA ARG A 290 9.49 -3.29 -12.15
C ARG A 290 8.51 -2.89 -13.25
#